data_AF-A0A955DPL3-F1
#
_entry.id   AF-A0A955DPL3-F1
#
_cell.length_a   1.000
_cell.length_b   1.000
_cell.length_c   1.000
_cell.angle_alpha   90.00
_cell.angle_beta   90.00
_cell.angle_gamma   90.00
#
_symmetry.space_group_name_H-M   'P 1'
#
loop_
_entity.id
_entity.type
_entity.pdbx_description
1 polymer ?
#
loop_
_entity_poly.entity_id
_entity_poly.type
_entity_poly.pdbx_seq_one_letter_code
_entity_poly.pdbx_strand_id
1 'polypeptide(L)'
;MRPTRKRIIVDGVDFGQLFRFPMILRAVTASMQPPRLLVGVLLVLMLSIGGQAWDAITDADIAPGSLAGAASDQSGEMFVRQELRNAIRQYVPESEWPAGPETGWPLNPGRWFDRIESGYGAQSARWAETLPEPELERRREAYIDTMSRLRAFRPLGAYEATCRYLSASFLRIVRGTLALDATQAITGVREIVILPVALLRHQTAFALIFGVYTLLLCSIFGGALCRMSACQNAQQERLRVRDAFAYVKYCAGALITAPLLPLISIAVVSVAILVPGLLMTLPVLNVLGGVLYGFALILGFLLAFLLIGYAAGLPLLIPAVACENCSAGDAMQRAYAYVIQRPLHLACYLLMLLLGLVVGYAIVSFVATLALNFTADLYGAFAGDESPMAVVGNVGALDLQRPELGAVHQGWSDNTAVWFLRFWQGLVIVLVLAYIVAYLFASSTIMYLLIRRSCDGQDVDEIWQPGLTPGTLAPQATIPVRPEPAPDSEE
;
A
#
# COMPACT_ATOMS: atom_id res chain seq x y z
N MET A 1 -56.13 41.20 -3.19
CA MET A 1 -55.52 40.03 -3.87
C MET A 1 -54.71 39.25 -2.85
N ARG A 2 -55.08 38.01 -2.51
CA ARG A 2 -54.33 37.16 -1.57
C ARG A 2 -53.20 36.45 -2.34
N PRO A 3 -51.96 36.40 -1.83
CA PRO A 3 -50.88 35.70 -2.49
C PRO A 3 -51.14 34.18 -2.45
N THR A 4 -51.29 33.58 -3.62
CA THR A 4 -51.39 32.13 -3.79
C THR A 4 -50.06 31.50 -3.42
N ARG A 5 -50.01 30.83 -2.24
CA ARG A 5 -48.90 29.97 -1.84
C ARG A 5 -48.78 28.82 -2.84
N LYS A 6 -47.83 28.92 -3.76
CA LYS A 6 -47.45 27.83 -4.65
C LYS A 6 -46.71 26.78 -3.82
N ARG A 7 -47.41 25.72 -3.40
CA ARG A 7 -46.76 24.53 -2.80
C ARG A 7 -45.98 23.84 -3.90
N ILE A 8 -44.65 23.92 -3.84
CA ILE A 8 -43.77 23.07 -4.63
C ILE A 8 -43.73 21.73 -3.88
N ILE A 9 -44.42 20.73 -4.42
CA ILE A 9 -44.32 19.35 -3.97
C ILE A 9 -43.15 18.75 -4.76
N VAL A 10 -42.08 18.37 -4.07
CA VAL A 10 -40.95 17.66 -4.67
C VAL A 10 -41.41 16.21 -4.83
N ASP A 11 -41.73 15.79 -6.06
CA ASP A 11 -42.29 14.47 -6.41
C ASP A 11 -41.30 13.30 -6.29
N GLY A 12 -40.36 13.38 -5.34
CA GLY A 12 -39.37 12.34 -5.07
C GLY A 12 -37.98 12.72 -5.55
N VAL A 13 -37.00 12.44 -4.71
CA VAL A 13 -35.59 12.48 -5.09
C VAL A 13 -35.31 11.15 -5.77
N ASP A 14 -35.02 11.16 -7.07
CA ASP A 14 -34.53 9.97 -7.77
C ASP A 14 -33.08 9.70 -7.33
N PHE A 15 -32.94 9.06 -6.17
CA PHE A 15 -31.65 8.72 -5.56
C PHE A 15 -30.77 7.87 -6.51
N GLY A 16 -31.35 7.14 -7.47
CA GLY A 16 -30.61 6.37 -8.47
C GLY A 16 -29.97 7.24 -9.55
N GLN A 17 -30.61 8.34 -9.94
CA GLN A 17 -29.99 9.35 -10.81
C GLN A 17 -29.02 10.27 -10.06
N LEU A 18 -29.31 10.56 -8.78
CA LEU A 18 -28.48 11.43 -7.95
C LEU A 18 -27.19 10.74 -7.47
N PHE A 19 -27.27 9.44 -7.19
CA PHE A 19 -26.16 8.66 -6.64
C PHE A 19 -25.90 7.38 -7.43
N ARG A 20 -25.00 7.44 -8.41
CA ARG A 20 -24.56 6.29 -9.21
C ARG A 20 -23.53 5.42 -8.46
N PHE A 21 -23.74 5.16 -7.17
CA PHE A 21 -22.87 4.32 -6.33
C PHE A 21 -22.55 2.94 -6.93
N PRO A 22 -23.48 2.24 -7.60
CA PRO A 22 -23.18 0.93 -8.21
C PRO A 22 -22.10 0.98 -9.30
N MET A 23 -21.81 2.15 -9.87
CA MET A 23 -20.75 2.29 -10.87
C MET A 23 -19.37 2.01 -10.27
N ILE A 24 -19.12 2.38 -9.01
CA ILE A 24 -17.84 2.08 -8.32
C ILE A 24 -17.66 0.57 -8.17
N LEU A 25 -18.73 -0.18 -7.92
CA LEU A 25 -18.68 -1.64 -7.82
C LEU A 25 -18.29 -2.33 -9.13
N ARG A 26 -18.47 -1.67 -10.29
CA ARG A 26 -17.97 -2.19 -11.57
C ARG A 26 -16.44 -2.28 -11.60
N ALA A 27 -15.73 -1.50 -10.77
CA ALA A 27 -14.28 -1.63 -10.63
C ALA A 27 -13.85 -3.01 -10.11
N VAL A 28 -14.70 -3.70 -9.32
CA VAL A 28 -14.39 -5.03 -8.78
C VAL A 28 -14.08 -6.01 -9.91
N THR A 29 -14.98 -6.13 -10.89
CA THR A 29 -14.79 -7.05 -12.01
C THR A 29 -13.80 -6.49 -13.03
N ALA A 30 -13.81 -5.17 -13.25
CA ALA A 30 -12.93 -4.54 -14.22
C ALA A 30 -11.45 -4.64 -13.82
N SER A 31 -11.12 -4.69 -12.52
CA SER A 31 -9.75 -4.82 -12.03
C SER A 31 -9.20 -6.25 -12.08
N MET A 32 -10.05 -7.25 -12.28
CA MET A 32 -9.64 -8.65 -12.53
C MET A 32 -9.18 -8.88 -13.98
N GLN A 33 -9.27 -7.87 -14.86
CA GLN A 33 -8.88 -8.02 -16.26
C GLN A 33 -7.36 -8.27 -16.39
N PRO A 34 -6.91 -9.24 -17.22
CA PRO A 34 -5.50 -9.61 -17.33
C PRO A 34 -4.54 -8.43 -17.62
N PRO A 35 -4.88 -7.47 -18.52
CA PRO A 35 -4.02 -6.31 -18.77
C PRO A 35 -3.74 -5.47 -17.51
N ARG A 36 -4.74 -5.31 -16.63
CA ARG A 36 -4.62 -4.50 -15.41
C ARG A 36 -3.89 -5.24 -14.31
N LEU A 37 -4.15 -6.54 -14.19
CA LEU A 37 -3.40 -7.41 -13.28
C LEU A 37 -1.92 -7.40 -13.65
N LEU A 38 -1.56 -7.48 -14.92
CA LEU A 38 -0.16 -7.39 -15.37
C LEU A 38 0.50 -6.09 -14.91
N VAL A 39 -0.16 -4.93 -15.12
CA VAL A 39 0.36 -3.63 -14.67
C VAL A 39 0.46 -3.55 -13.15
N GLY A 40 -0.52 -4.10 -12.43
CA GLY A 40 -0.50 -4.22 -10.96
C GLY A 40 0.63 -5.10 -10.45
N VAL A 41 0.90 -6.24 -11.09
CA VAL A 41 2.01 -7.15 -10.75
C VAL A 41 3.34 -6.43 -10.92
N LEU A 42 3.54 -5.74 -12.05
CA LEU A 42 4.77 -4.96 -12.27
C LEU A 42 4.97 -3.89 -11.19
N LEU A 43 3.92 -3.18 -10.80
CA LEU A 43 3.98 -2.18 -9.73
C LEU A 43 4.35 -2.82 -8.38
N VAL A 44 3.68 -3.91 -7.99
CA VAL A 44 3.96 -4.62 -6.73
C VAL A 44 5.38 -5.18 -6.71
N LEU A 45 5.86 -5.76 -7.82
CA LEU A 45 7.21 -6.27 -7.93
C LEU A 45 8.26 -5.16 -7.82
N MET A 46 8.05 -4.02 -8.50
CA MET A 46 8.97 -2.88 -8.40
C MET A 46 9.03 -2.33 -6.97
N LEU A 47 7.88 -2.16 -6.31
CA LEU A 47 7.83 -1.76 -4.89
C LEU A 47 8.55 -2.77 -3.99
N SER A 48 8.37 -4.07 -4.25
CA SER A 48 9.00 -5.14 -3.47
C SER A 48 10.51 -5.18 -3.65
N ILE A 49 10.99 -5.04 -4.89
CA ILE A 49 12.42 -5.01 -5.20
C ILE A 49 13.08 -3.78 -4.57
N GLY A 50 12.48 -2.59 -4.71
CA GLY A 50 13.02 -1.37 -4.11
C GLY A 50 13.06 -1.42 -2.58
N GLY A 51 12.01 -1.99 -1.95
CA GLY A 51 11.95 -2.15 -0.50
C GLY A 51 12.93 -3.18 0.04
N GLN A 52 13.04 -4.34 -0.62
CA GLN A 52 14.01 -5.37 -0.25
C GLN A 52 15.45 -4.91 -0.46
N ALA A 53 15.72 -4.13 -1.52
CA ALA A 53 17.03 -3.52 -1.73
C ALA A 53 17.40 -2.54 -0.60
N TRP A 54 16.43 -1.78 -0.08
CA TRP A 54 16.65 -0.90 1.07
C TRP A 54 17.01 -1.71 2.33
N ASP A 55 16.22 -2.73 2.66
CA ASP A 55 16.44 -3.59 3.82
C ASP A 55 17.72 -4.43 3.71
N ALA A 56 18.22 -4.69 2.49
CA ALA A 56 19.48 -5.38 2.27
C ALA A 56 20.72 -4.49 2.52
N ILE A 57 20.57 -3.17 2.45
CA ILE A 57 21.67 -2.20 2.60
C ILE A 57 21.64 -1.52 3.97
N THR A 58 20.50 -1.54 4.66
CA THR A 58 20.27 -0.86 5.94
C THR A 58 20.14 -1.85 7.07
N ASP A 59 20.66 -1.51 8.25
CA ASP A 59 20.52 -2.35 9.45
C ASP A 59 19.05 -2.47 9.91
N ALA A 60 18.70 -3.66 10.40
CA ALA A 60 17.38 -3.94 10.95
C ALA A 60 17.30 -3.44 12.40
N ASP A 61 16.68 -2.29 12.60
CA ASP A 61 16.58 -1.62 13.91
C ASP A 61 15.14 -1.49 14.44
N ILE A 62 14.12 -1.86 13.68
CA ILE A 62 12.72 -1.66 14.07
C ILE A 62 12.25 -2.83 14.94
N ALA A 63 11.95 -2.56 16.21
CA ALA A 63 11.31 -3.54 17.08
C ALA A 63 9.91 -3.91 16.55
N PRO A 64 9.51 -5.19 16.55
CA PRO A 64 8.18 -5.62 16.12
C PRO A 64 7.07 -4.87 16.85
N GLY A 65 6.06 -4.39 16.11
CA GLY A 65 4.93 -3.65 16.66
C GLY A 65 5.21 -2.18 17.02
N SER A 66 6.46 -1.73 17.01
CA SER A 66 6.81 -0.33 17.34
C SER A 66 6.12 0.71 16.45
N LEU A 67 5.96 0.42 15.15
CA LEU A 67 5.22 1.28 14.22
C LEU A 67 3.73 1.42 14.56
N ALA A 68 3.14 0.43 15.24
CA ALA A 68 1.74 0.48 15.67
C ALA A 68 1.52 1.28 16.96
N GLY A 69 2.59 1.85 17.53
CA GLY A 69 2.52 2.49 18.83
C GLY A 69 2.23 1.48 19.96
N ALA A 70 2.37 0.18 19.70
CA ALA A 70 2.54 -0.78 20.78
C ALA A 70 3.85 -0.35 21.46
N ALA A 71 3.71 0.30 22.62
CA ALA A 71 4.83 0.54 23.51
C ALA A 71 5.64 -0.75 23.54
N SER A 72 6.94 -0.67 23.29
CA SER A 72 7.87 -1.80 23.46
C SER A 72 7.45 -2.53 24.73
N ASP A 73 6.79 -3.68 24.59
CA ASP A 73 6.26 -4.37 25.74
C ASP A 73 7.50 -4.82 26.51
N GLN A 74 7.86 -4.08 27.57
CA GLN A 74 9.06 -4.35 28.36
C GLN A 74 9.01 -5.80 28.87
N SER A 75 7.79 -6.31 29.09
CA SER A 75 7.48 -7.70 29.42
C SER A 75 7.90 -8.65 28.28
N GLY A 76 7.55 -8.32 27.04
CA GLY A 76 7.93 -9.08 25.85
C GLY A 76 9.44 -9.05 25.60
N GLU A 77 10.10 -7.90 25.77
CA GLU A 77 11.55 -7.81 25.61
C GLU A 77 12.32 -8.63 26.66
N MET A 78 11.86 -8.60 27.93
CA MET A 78 12.41 -9.45 28.98
C MET A 78 12.17 -10.94 28.70
N PHE A 79 10.97 -11.31 28.25
CA PHE A 79 10.64 -12.67 27.85
C PHE A 79 11.58 -13.18 26.74
N VAL A 80 11.79 -12.37 25.69
CA VAL A 80 12.68 -12.72 24.58
C VAL A 80 14.12 -12.85 25.01
N ARG A 81 14.62 -11.95 25.85
CA ARG A 81 15.98 -12.03 26.38
C ARG A 81 16.18 -13.32 27.18
N GLN A 82 15.18 -13.71 27.97
CA GLN A 82 15.21 -14.93 28.74
C GLN A 82 15.14 -16.17 27.86
N GLU A 83 14.25 -16.17 26.86
CA GLU A 83 14.11 -17.26 25.90
C GLU A 83 15.36 -17.43 25.03
N LEU A 84 15.97 -16.32 24.61
CA LEU A 84 17.21 -16.35 23.83
C LEU A 84 18.36 -16.90 24.67
N ARG A 85 18.45 -16.53 25.95
CA ARG A 85 19.44 -17.10 26.87
C ARG A 85 19.23 -18.61 27.05
N ASN A 86 17.98 -19.06 27.20
CA ASN A 86 17.65 -20.48 27.28
C ASN A 86 18.05 -21.22 26.00
N ALA A 87 17.75 -20.66 24.82
CA ALA A 87 18.11 -21.25 23.54
C ALA A 87 19.64 -21.31 23.34
N ILE A 88 20.38 -20.27 23.74
CA ILE A 88 21.86 -20.28 23.70
C ILE A 88 22.38 -21.42 24.57
N ARG A 89 21.90 -21.57 25.82
CA ARG A 89 22.32 -22.65 26.71
C ARG A 89 22.03 -24.04 26.14
N GLN A 90 20.90 -24.19 25.46
CA GLN A 90 20.44 -25.47 24.96
C GLN A 90 21.16 -25.89 23.68
N TYR A 91 21.35 -24.95 22.74
CA TYR A 91 21.79 -25.29 21.39
C TYR A 91 23.23 -24.88 21.07
N VAL A 92 23.79 -23.88 21.76
CA VAL A 92 25.15 -23.36 21.47
C VAL A 92 26.18 -23.99 22.43
N PRO A 93 27.32 -24.51 21.92
CA PRO A 93 28.38 -25.05 22.75
C PRO A 93 28.92 -24.03 23.76
N GLU A 94 29.25 -24.49 24.98
CA GLU A 94 29.78 -23.63 26.06
C GLU A 94 31.03 -22.84 25.65
N SER A 95 31.84 -23.37 24.74
CA SER A 95 33.04 -22.71 24.21
C SER A 95 32.75 -21.44 23.42
N GLU A 96 31.53 -21.26 22.91
CA GLU A 96 31.11 -20.11 22.11
C GLU A 96 30.29 -19.08 22.90
N TRP A 97 30.14 -19.30 24.21
CA TRP A 97 29.39 -18.39 25.07
C TRP A 97 30.13 -17.05 25.25
N PRO A 98 29.40 -15.93 25.40
CA PRO A 98 30.02 -14.63 25.63
C PRO A 98 30.77 -14.60 26.96
N ALA A 99 31.92 -13.94 26.97
CA ALA A 99 32.68 -13.71 28.20
C ALA A 99 31.89 -12.78 29.16
N GLY A 100 31.85 -13.15 30.44
CA GLY A 100 31.19 -12.38 31.50
C GLY A 100 29.88 -12.97 32.02
N PRO A 101 29.25 -12.33 33.03
CA PRO A 101 28.00 -12.83 33.62
C PRO A 101 26.85 -12.78 32.60
N GLU A 102 25.98 -13.79 32.64
CA GLU A 102 24.88 -13.98 31.68
C GLU A 102 23.88 -12.81 31.62
N THR A 103 23.82 -12.01 32.69
CA THR A 103 23.03 -10.78 32.76
C THR A 103 23.54 -9.69 31.81
N GLY A 104 24.82 -9.73 31.43
CA GLY A 104 25.48 -8.78 30.55
C GLY A 104 25.72 -9.27 29.11
N TRP A 105 25.21 -10.44 28.73
CA TRP A 105 25.39 -10.96 27.38
C TRP A 105 24.76 -10.05 26.32
N PRO A 106 25.44 -9.82 25.17
CA PRO A 106 24.85 -9.10 24.05
C PRO A 106 23.78 -9.97 23.37
N LEU A 107 22.54 -9.82 23.81
CA LEU A 107 21.37 -10.59 23.35
C LEU A 107 20.73 -9.92 22.12
N ASN A 108 21.47 -9.84 20.99
CA ASN A 108 20.88 -9.46 19.71
C ASN A 108 20.37 -10.72 18.98
N PRO A 109 19.05 -10.92 18.83
CA PRO A 109 18.49 -12.14 18.24
C PRO A 109 19.10 -12.48 16.88
N GLY A 110 19.32 -11.48 16.02
CA GLY A 110 19.86 -11.65 14.67
C GLY A 110 21.22 -12.32 14.62
N ARG A 111 22.10 -12.03 15.60
CA ARG A 111 23.46 -12.60 15.66
C ARG A 111 23.50 -14.03 16.21
N TRP A 112 22.48 -14.41 16.96
CA TRP A 112 22.41 -15.71 17.62
C TRP A 112 21.65 -16.74 16.80
N PHE A 113 20.76 -16.33 15.89
CA PHE A 113 20.00 -17.26 15.06
C PHE A 113 20.89 -18.25 14.30
N ASP A 114 21.89 -17.76 13.56
CA ASP A 114 22.79 -18.62 12.78
C ASP A 114 23.56 -19.62 13.67
N ARG A 115 23.93 -19.20 14.88
CA ARG A 115 24.66 -20.04 15.85
C ARG A 115 23.77 -21.07 16.53
N ILE A 116 22.53 -20.68 16.86
CA ILE A 116 21.53 -21.59 17.42
C ILE A 116 21.15 -22.62 16.36
N GLU A 117 21.02 -22.21 15.09
CA GLU A 117 20.70 -23.09 13.97
C GLU A 117 21.84 -24.07 13.67
N SER A 118 23.09 -23.61 13.63
CA SER A 118 24.25 -24.49 13.45
C SER A 118 24.45 -25.45 14.63
N GLY A 119 24.25 -24.96 15.86
CA GLY A 119 24.33 -25.74 17.09
C GLY A 119 23.25 -26.82 17.16
N TYR A 120 22.01 -26.49 16.83
CA TYR A 120 20.93 -27.47 16.68
C TYR A 120 21.25 -28.49 15.60
N GLY A 121 21.75 -28.06 14.43
CA GLY A 121 22.16 -28.97 13.36
C GLY A 121 23.17 -30.02 13.84
N ALA A 122 24.23 -29.60 14.53
CA ALA A 122 25.24 -30.49 15.08
C ALA A 122 24.69 -31.44 16.17
N GLN A 123 23.80 -30.95 17.04
CA GLN A 123 23.17 -31.78 18.07
C GLN A 123 22.17 -32.77 17.49
N SER A 124 21.36 -32.35 16.51
CA SER A 124 20.36 -33.19 15.85
C SER A 124 20.99 -34.37 15.11
N ALA A 125 22.16 -34.18 14.48
CA ALA A 125 22.91 -35.27 13.86
C ALA A 125 23.35 -36.33 14.89
N ARG A 126 23.79 -35.91 16.09
CA ARG A 126 24.16 -36.83 17.18
C ARG A 126 22.95 -37.55 17.77
N TRP A 127 21.82 -36.85 17.87
CA TRP A 127 20.57 -37.42 18.36
C TRP A 127 20.00 -38.45 17.39
N ALA A 128 20.15 -38.25 16.09
CA ALA A 128 19.72 -39.21 15.07
C ALA A 128 20.42 -40.57 15.20
N GLU A 129 21.67 -40.60 15.70
CA GLU A 129 22.41 -41.85 15.94
C GLU A 129 21.98 -42.57 17.23
N THR A 130 21.34 -41.87 18.18
CA THR A 130 21.19 -42.35 19.57
C THR A 130 19.75 -42.43 20.08
N LEU A 131 18.84 -41.62 19.56
CA LEU A 131 17.46 -41.51 20.03
C LEU A 131 16.49 -42.20 19.07
N PRO A 132 15.39 -42.79 19.58
CA PRO A 132 14.30 -43.29 18.74
C PRO A 132 13.53 -42.13 18.09
N GLU A 133 13.04 -42.34 16.86
CA GLU A 133 12.34 -41.32 16.05
C GLU A 133 11.27 -40.48 16.78
N PRO A 134 10.35 -41.04 17.59
CA PRO A 134 9.31 -40.24 18.25
C PRO A 134 9.85 -39.27 19.32
N GLU A 135 11.07 -39.47 19.82
CA GLU A 135 11.75 -38.52 20.70
C GLU A 135 12.50 -37.44 19.90
N LEU A 136 13.05 -37.82 18.74
CA LEU A 136 13.69 -36.90 17.81
C LEU A 136 12.68 -35.86 17.29
N GLU A 137 11.48 -36.30 16.92
CA GLU A 137 10.44 -35.42 16.40
C GLU A 137 9.93 -34.44 17.47
N ARG A 138 9.73 -34.90 18.72
CA ARG A 138 9.38 -34.01 19.83
C ARG A 138 10.42 -32.92 20.10
N ARG A 139 11.72 -33.26 19.98
CA ARG A 139 12.81 -32.28 20.12
C ARG A 139 12.86 -31.30 18.95
N ARG A 140 12.52 -31.76 17.76
CA ARG A 140 12.42 -30.94 16.55
C ARG A 140 11.27 -29.94 16.66
N GLU A 141 10.09 -30.39 17.06
CA GLU A 141 8.92 -29.53 17.30
C GLU A 141 9.24 -28.46 18.36
N ALA A 142 9.87 -28.84 19.47
CA ALA A 142 10.28 -27.90 20.51
C ALA A 142 11.29 -26.85 20.01
N TYR A 143 12.24 -27.24 19.15
CA TYR A 143 13.17 -26.31 18.51
C TYR A 143 12.45 -25.36 17.56
N ILE A 144 11.56 -25.87 16.70
CA ILE A 144 10.77 -25.07 15.76
C ILE A 144 9.92 -24.05 16.51
N ASP A 145 9.22 -24.46 17.57
CA ASP A 145 8.42 -23.59 18.43
C ASP A 145 9.29 -22.49 19.08
N THR A 146 10.41 -22.87 19.70
CA THR A 146 11.36 -21.92 20.31
C THR A 146 11.88 -20.90 19.29
N MET A 147 12.29 -21.37 18.11
CA MET A 147 12.80 -20.52 17.04
C MET A 147 11.71 -19.60 16.48
N SER A 148 10.47 -20.09 16.33
CA SER A 148 9.33 -19.28 15.88
C SER A 148 9.03 -18.14 16.86
N ARG A 149 9.06 -18.42 18.17
CA ARG A 149 8.93 -17.40 19.23
C ARG A 149 10.04 -16.37 19.14
N LEU A 150 11.30 -16.79 19.02
CA LEU A 150 12.42 -15.86 18.93
C LEU A 150 12.37 -15.00 17.66
N ARG A 151 12.00 -15.58 16.52
CA ARG A 151 11.85 -14.87 15.24
C ARG A 151 10.72 -13.84 15.26
N ALA A 152 9.66 -14.07 16.04
CA ALA A 152 8.58 -13.11 16.22
C ALA A 152 9.08 -11.77 16.80
N PHE A 153 10.18 -11.81 17.56
CA PHE A 153 10.79 -10.64 18.21
C PHE A 153 12.09 -10.17 17.54
N ARG A 154 12.44 -10.70 16.36
CA ARG A 154 13.61 -10.20 15.62
C ARG A 154 13.42 -8.73 15.26
N PRO A 155 14.48 -7.90 15.28
CA PRO A 155 14.38 -6.57 14.73
C PRO A 155 14.15 -6.67 13.21
N LEU A 156 13.26 -5.81 12.72
CA LEU A 156 12.78 -5.82 11.34
C LEU A 156 13.47 -4.72 10.54
N GLY A 157 13.68 -4.99 9.26
CA GLY A 157 13.99 -3.96 8.28
C GLY A 157 12.86 -2.94 8.17
N ALA A 158 13.18 -1.77 7.64
CA ALA A 158 12.26 -0.66 7.43
C ALA A 158 11.05 -1.07 6.59
N TYR A 159 11.35 -1.72 5.47
CA TYR A 159 10.35 -2.16 4.51
C TYR A 159 9.57 -3.36 5.04
N GLU A 160 10.24 -4.34 5.63
CA GLU A 160 9.57 -5.48 6.27
C GLU A 160 8.57 -5.05 7.34
N ALA A 161 8.97 -4.12 8.23
CA ALA A 161 8.09 -3.59 9.26
C ALA A 161 6.88 -2.85 8.65
N THR A 162 7.12 -2.08 7.59
CA THR A 162 6.07 -1.36 6.86
C THR A 162 5.07 -2.32 6.22
N CYS A 163 5.54 -3.37 5.56
CA CYS A 163 4.69 -4.40 4.97
C CYS A 163 3.85 -5.11 6.03
N ARG A 164 4.45 -5.54 7.14
CA ARG A 164 3.72 -6.19 8.24
C ARG A 164 2.64 -5.27 8.82
N TYR A 165 2.97 -4.01 9.04
CA TYR A 165 2.02 -3.01 9.54
C TYR A 165 0.86 -2.77 8.56
N LEU A 166 1.16 -2.60 7.27
CA LEU A 166 0.16 -2.39 6.23
C LEU A 166 -0.75 -3.60 6.08
N SER A 167 -0.19 -4.82 6.07
CA SER A 167 -0.95 -6.07 6.00
C SER A 167 -1.87 -6.23 7.22
N ALA A 168 -1.38 -5.98 8.44
CA ALA A 168 -2.20 -6.07 9.66
C ALA A 168 -3.34 -5.04 9.65
N SER A 169 -3.05 -3.79 9.27
CA SER A 169 -4.04 -2.72 9.18
C SER A 169 -5.10 -3.03 8.12
N PHE A 170 -4.68 -3.53 6.95
CA PHE A 170 -5.59 -3.93 5.88
C PHE A 170 -6.49 -5.11 6.28
N LEU A 171 -5.94 -6.16 6.90
CA LEU A 171 -6.75 -7.28 7.38
C LEU A 171 -7.72 -6.85 8.48
N ARG A 172 -7.36 -5.89 9.33
CA ARG A 172 -8.29 -5.30 10.30
C ARG A 172 -9.44 -4.56 9.61
N ILE A 173 -9.19 -3.84 8.52
CA ILE A 173 -10.25 -3.24 7.69
C ILE A 173 -11.19 -4.32 7.15
N VAL A 174 -10.64 -5.37 6.55
CA VAL A 174 -11.42 -6.46 5.94
C VAL A 174 -12.25 -7.17 7.00
N ARG A 175 -11.64 -7.65 8.08
CA ARG A 175 -12.31 -8.38 9.17
C ARG A 175 -13.36 -7.50 9.85
N GLY A 176 -13.02 -6.25 10.18
CA GLY A 176 -13.96 -5.30 10.77
C GLY A 176 -15.16 -5.04 9.86
N THR A 177 -14.93 -4.82 8.57
CA THR A 177 -16.01 -4.59 7.60
C THR A 177 -16.92 -5.81 7.43
N LEU A 178 -16.35 -7.02 7.31
CA LEU A 178 -17.11 -8.26 7.18
C LEU A 178 -17.89 -8.60 8.46
N ALA A 179 -17.34 -8.29 9.63
CA ALA A 179 -17.99 -8.44 10.93
C ALA A 179 -18.98 -7.31 11.26
N LEU A 180 -19.12 -6.30 10.39
CA LEU A 180 -19.87 -5.07 10.64
C LEU A 180 -19.41 -4.31 11.91
N ASP A 181 -18.15 -4.49 12.31
CA ASP A 181 -17.47 -3.74 13.35
C ASP A 181 -16.81 -2.49 12.76
N ALA A 182 -17.56 -1.38 12.79
CA ALA A 182 -17.11 -0.09 12.30
C ALA A 182 -15.86 0.42 13.03
N THR A 183 -15.70 0.11 14.31
CA THR A 183 -14.56 0.58 15.11
C THR A 183 -13.27 -0.05 14.62
N GLN A 184 -13.26 -1.36 14.37
CA GLN A 184 -12.10 -2.04 13.79
C GLN A 184 -11.79 -1.53 12.38
N ALA A 185 -12.82 -1.36 11.54
CA ALA A 185 -12.63 -0.87 10.18
C ALA A 185 -12.02 0.54 10.15
N ILE A 186 -12.57 1.47 10.94
CA ILE A 186 -12.07 2.84 11.05
C ILE A 186 -10.65 2.86 11.64
N THR A 187 -10.36 2.00 12.62
CA THR A 187 -9.02 1.91 13.21
C THR A 187 -8.00 1.47 12.17
N GLY A 188 -8.30 0.45 11.38
CA GLY A 188 -7.40 0.02 10.30
C GLY A 188 -7.18 1.10 9.23
N VAL A 189 -8.22 1.85 8.84
CA VAL A 189 -8.07 3.00 7.92
C VAL A 189 -7.17 4.07 8.52
N ARG A 190 -7.40 4.42 9.79
CA ARG A 190 -6.58 5.41 10.52
C ARG A 190 -5.11 5.00 10.57
N GLU A 191 -4.82 3.73 10.84
CA GLU A 191 -3.46 3.18 10.86
C GLU A 191 -2.74 3.39 9.52
N ILE A 192 -3.41 3.08 8.40
CA ILE A 192 -2.85 3.32 7.06
C ILE A 192 -2.60 4.82 6.80
N VAL A 193 -3.53 5.69 7.21
CA VAL A 193 -3.40 7.15 7.00
C VAL A 193 -2.26 7.76 7.84
N ILE A 194 -2.01 7.24 9.04
CA ILE A 194 -0.97 7.76 9.96
C ILE A 194 0.40 7.15 9.69
N LEU A 195 0.49 6.04 8.94
CA LEU A 195 1.75 5.35 8.62
C LEU A 195 2.88 6.28 8.16
N PRO A 196 2.69 7.25 7.24
CA PRO A 196 3.78 8.14 6.84
C PRO A 196 4.35 8.96 8.00
N VAL A 197 3.50 9.39 8.94
CA VAL A 197 3.91 10.13 10.13
C VAL A 197 4.69 9.22 11.09
N ALA A 198 4.27 7.96 11.24
CA ALA A 198 4.98 6.98 12.04
C ALA A 198 6.39 6.71 11.46
N LEU A 199 6.48 6.50 10.14
CA LEU A 199 7.76 6.29 9.46
C LEU A 199 8.66 7.51 9.56
N LEU A 200 8.14 8.74 9.42
CA LEU A 200 8.93 9.96 9.59
C LEU A 200 9.47 10.13 11.02
N ARG A 201 8.84 9.54 12.04
CA ARG A 201 9.33 9.62 13.43
C ARG A 201 10.40 8.58 13.72
N HIS A 202 10.26 7.37 13.18
CA HIS A 202 11.18 6.26 13.47
C HIS A 202 12.34 6.17 12.46
N GLN A 203 12.07 6.42 11.17
CA GLN A 203 13.03 6.29 10.07
C GLN A 203 12.79 7.32 8.96
N THR A 204 13.26 8.54 9.18
CA THR A 204 13.10 9.68 8.24
C THR A 204 13.65 9.38 6.85
N ALA A 205 14.85 8.80 6.76
CA ALA A 205 15.51 8.52 5.47
C ALA A 205 14.70 7.53 4.62
N PHE A 206 14.25 6.43 5.22
CA PHE A 206 13.38 5.46 4.56
C PHE A 206 12.06 6.12 4.12
N ALA A 207 11.40 6.84 5.04
CA ALA A 207 10.12 7.48 4.76
C ALA A 207 10.19 8.45 3.56
N LEU A 208 11.25 9.25 3.46
CA LEU A 208 11.43 10.22 2.37
C LEU A 208 11.81 9.54 1.06
N ILE A 209 12.84 8.69 1.05
CA ILE A 209 13.35 8.08 -0.18
C ILE A 209 12.36 7.06 -0.72
N PHE A 210 11.90 6.13 0.12
CA PHE A 210 10.94 5.11 -0.27
C PHE A 210 9.55 5.69 -0.53
N GLY A 211 9.17 6.75 0.19
CA GLY A 211 7.93 7.50 -0.06
C GLY A 211 7.90 8.15 -1.45
N VAL A 212 8.97 8.86 -1.83
CA VAL A 212 9.11 9.44 -3.19
C VAL A 212 9.16 8.35 -4.25
N TYR A 213 9.91 7.26 -4.00
CA TYR A 213 9.94 6.10 -4.90
C TYR A 213 8.55 5.49 -5.11
N THR A 214 7.79 5.31 -4.03
CA THR A 214 6.42 4.79 -4.07
C THR A 214 5.50 5.71 -4.86
N LEU A 215 5.55 7.03 -4.60
CA LEU A 215 4.75 8.01 -5.33
C LEU A 215 5.08 8.03 -6.83
N LEU A 216 6.37 7.95 -7.20
CA LEU A 216 6.79 7.89 -8.60
C LEU A 216 6.23 6.65 -9.30
N LEU A 217 6.35 5.48 -8.68
CA LEU A 217 5.80 4.24 -9.23
C LEU A 217 4.26 4.28 -9.29
N CYS A 218 3.60 4.75 -8.24
CA CYS A 218 2.15 4.95 -8.22
C CYS A 218 1.70 5.93 -9.31
N SER A 219 2.43 7.01 -9.59
CA SER A 219 2.11 7.95 -10.67
C SER A 219 2.22 7.30 -12.05
N ILE A 220 3.28 6.53 -12.31
CA ILE A 220 3.52 5.90 -13.62
C ILE A 220 2.53 4.76 -13.87
N PHE A 221 2.51 3.75 -12.98
CA PHE A 221 1.67 2.56 -13.14
C PHE A 221 0.21 2.87 -12.84
N GLY A 222 -0.06 3.69 -11.82
CA GLY A 222 -1.40 4.17 -11.50
C GLY A 222 -1.97 5.08 -12.57
N GLY A 223 -1.16 5.93 -13.21
CA GLY A 223 -1.57 6.71 -14.37
C GLY A 223 -2.05 5.83 -15.53
N ALA A 224 -1.33 4.73 -15.82
CA ALA A 224 -1.75 3.76 -16.84
C ALA A 224 -3.05 3.04 -16.44
N LEU A 225 -3.19 2.61 -15.18
CA LEU A 225 -4.41 1.98 -14.66
C LEU A 225 -5.61 2.93 -14.70
N CYS A 226 -5.42 4.18 -14.30
CA CYS A 226 -6.45 5.22 -14.36
C CYS A 226 -6.87 5.47 -15.81
N ARG A 227 -5.93 5.60 -16.75
CA ARG A 227 -6.27 5.81 -18.16
C ARG A 227 -7.03 4.62 -18.76
N MET A 228 -6.61 3.39 -18.46
CA MET A 228 -7.34 2.19 -18.87
C MET A 228 -8.76 2.13 -18.26
N SER A 229 -8.95 2.64 -17.04
CA SER A 229 -10.27 2.72 -16.39
C SER A 229 -11.13 3.83 -17.00
N ALA A 230 -10.55 5.00 -17.27
CA ALA A 230 -11.23 6.13 -17.87
C ALA A 230 -11.79 5.77 -19.25
N CYS A 231 -10.95 5.23 -20.15
CA CYS A 231 -11.38 4.80 -21.49
C CYS A 231 -12.47 3.73 -21.44
N GLN A 232 -12.37 2.75 -20.54
CA GLN A 232 -13.38 1.70 -20.44
C GLN A 232 -14.73 2.25 -19.94
N ASN A 233 -14.72 3.15 -18.96
CA ASN A 233 -15.97 3.65 -18.39
C ASN A 233 -16.62 4.72 -19.27
N ALA A 234 -15.83 5.63 -19.84
CA ALA A 234 -16.32 6.77 -20.61
C ALA A 234 -16.60 6.45 -22.09
N GLN A 235 -15.79 5.59 -22.71
CA GLN A 235 -15.87 5.30 -24.15
C GLN A 235 -16.25 3.85 -24.45
N GLN A 236 -16.40 3.00 -23.43
CA GLN A 236 -16.60 1.55 -23.57
C GLN A 236 -15.48 0.85 -24.36
N GLU A 237 -14.30 1.48 -24.44
CA GLU A 237 -13.14 0.96 -25.17
C GLU A 237 -12.11 0.31 -24.24
N ARG A 238 -11.58 -0.83 -24.65
CA ARG A 238 -10.50 -1.52 -23.92
C ARG A 238 -9.14 -1.07 -24.45
N LEU A 239 -8.52 -0.14 -23.73
CA LEU A 239 -7.18 0.35 -24.05
C LEU A 239 -6.11 -0.73 -23.81
N ARG A 240 -5.18 -0.89 -24.75
CA ARG A 240 -4.05 -1.83 -24.60
C ARG A 240 -3.02 -1.27 -23.63
N VAL A 241 -2.30 -2.16 -22.94
CA VAL A 241 -1.24 -1.77 -21.97
C VAL A 241 -0.20 -0.83 -22.61
N ARG A 242 0.25 -1.14 -23.83
CA ARG A 242 1.21 -0.31 -24.55
C ARG A 242 0.70 1.11 -24.76
N ASP A 243 -0.54 1.26 -25.17
CA ASP A 243 -1.13 2.56 -25.49
C ASP A 243 -1.39 3.37 -24.20
N ALA A 244 -1.70 2.68 -23.09
CA ALA A 244 -1.76 3.30 -21.77
C ALA A 244 -0.39 3.85 -21.31
N PHE A 245 0.70 3.11 -21.49
CA PHE A 245 2.04 3.61 -21.17
C PHE A 245 2.54 4.68 -22.15
N ALA A 246 2.11 4.65 -23.42
CA ALA A 246 2.38 5.73 -24.36
C ALA A 246 1.74 7.04 -23.89
N TYR A 247 0.51 6.98 -23.38
CA TYR A 247 -0.15 8.12 -22.73
C TYR A 247 0.61 8.59 -21.48
N VAL A 248 1.02 7.68 -20.60
CA VAL A 248 1.80 8.04 -19.39
C VAL A 248 3.10 8.73 -19.78
N LYS A 249 3.81 8.26 -20.81
CA LYS A 249 5.04 8.92 -21.30
C LYS A 249 4.77 10.35 -21.78
N TYR A 250 3.64 10.58 -22.46
CA TYR A 250 3.24 11.89 -22.94
C TYR A 250 2.94 12.89 -21.80
N CYS A 251 2.35 12.42 -20.69
CA CYS A 251 1.96 13.27 -19.54
C CYS A 251 2.74 13.00 -18.25
N ALA A 252 3.92 12.36 -18.33
CA ALA A 252 4.67 11.87 -17.18
C ALA A 252 4.97 12.98 -16.15
N GLY A 253 5.33 14.17 -16.63
CA GLY A 253 5.59 15.32 -15.78
C GLY A 253 4.37 15.68 -14.92
N ALA A 254 3.18 15.77 -15.51
CA ALA A 254 1.95 16.08 -14.78
C ALA A 254 1.55 14.95 -13.81
N LEU A 255 1.65 13.68 -14.22
CA LEU A 255 1.32 12.53 -13.38
C LEU A 255 2.22 12.42 -12.14
N ILE A 256 3.53 12.66 -12.29
CA ILE A 256 4.50 12.59 -11.20
C ILE A 256 4.38 13.81 -10.28
N THR A 257 4.21 15.00 -10.86
CA THR A 257 4.13 16.22 -10.06
C THR A 257 2.78 16.39 -9.37
N ALA A 258 1.68 15.81 -9.86
CA ALA A 258 0.35 15.93 -9.23
C ALA A 258 0.31 15.50 -7.75
N PRO A 259 0.82 14.33 -7.33
CA PRO A 259 0.89 13.96 -5.92
C PRO A 259 2.04 14.61 -5.14
N LEU A 260 3.11 15.06 -5.81
CA LEU A 260 4.25 15.72 -5.16
C LEU A 260 4.00 17.20 -4.89
N LEU A 261 3.25 17.89 -5.73
CA LEU A 261 3.02 19.33 -5.64
C LEU A 261 2.35 19.72 -4.30
N PRO A 262 1.29 19.04 -3.82
CA PRO A 262 0.74 19.31 -2.50
C PRO A 262 1.74 19.09 -1.36
N LEU A 263 2.59 18.06 -1.45
CA LEU A 263 3.63 17.78 -0.44
C LEU A 263 4.69 18.88 -0.42
N ILE A 264 5.09 19.38 -1.59
CA ILE A 264 5.99 20.52 -1.72
C ILE A 264 5.33 21.77 -1.12
N SER A 265 4.06 22.05 -1.41
CA SER A 265 3.33 23.17 -0.79
C SER A 265 3.26 23.05 0.73
N ILE A 266 2.98 21.84 1.25
CA ILE A 266 2.99 21.54 2.69
C ILE A 266 4.38 21.81 3.29
N ALA A 267 5.45 21.35 2.65
CA ALA A 267 6.82 21.57 3.12
C ALA A 267 7.18 23.06 3.14
N VAL A 268 6.86 23.82 2.08
CA VAL A 268 7.14 25.26 1.98
C VAL A 268 6.40 26.04 3.07
N VAL A 269 5.11 25.77 3.26
CA VAL A 269 4.32 26.44 4.32
C VAL A 269 4.85 26.06 5.71
N SER A 270 5.25 24.80 5.91
CA SER A 270 5.85 24.34 7.17
C SER A 270 7.16 25.07 7.48
N VAL A 271 8.04 25.23 6.49
CA VAL A 271 9.29 25.99 6.63
C VAL A 271 9.00 27.46 6.94
N ALA A 272 8.01 28.06 6.27
CA ALA A 272 7.61 29.45 6.54
C ALA A 272 7.11 29.66 7.98
N ILE A 273 6.47 28.65 8.59
CA ILE A 273 6.05 28.67 10.00
C ILE A 273 7.25 28.48 10.95
N LEU A 274 8.20 27.62 10.58
CA LEU A 274 9.39 27.33 11.39
C LEU A 274 10.31 28.56 11.54
N VAL A 275 10.42 29.41 10.52
CA VAL A 275 11.32 30.58 10.54
C VAL A 275 11.01 31.56 11.70
N PRO A 276 9.76 32.04 11.90
CA PRO A 276 9.41 32.81 13.09
C PRO A 276 9.59 32.03 14.41
N GLY A 277 9.34 30.72 14.38
CA GLY A 277 9.55 29.84 15.53
C GLY A 277 11.02 29.77 15.96
N LEU A 278 11.97 29.89 15.03
CA LEU A 278 13.40 29.94 15.35
C LEU A 278 13.77 31.21 16.12
N LEU A 279 13.10 32.34 15.86
CA LEU A 279 13.35 33.61 16.57
C LEU A 279 13.03 33.50 18.07
N MET A 280 12.08 32.64 18.44
CA MET A 280 11.71 32.34 19.85
C MET A 280 12.78 31.57 20.62
N THR A 281 13.82 31.06 19.95
CA THR A 281 14.96 30.42 20.65
C THR A 281 15.88 31.45 21.30
N LEU A 282 15.84 32.71 20.86
CA LEU A 282 16.64 33.80 21.39
C LEU A 282 15.78 34.65 22.33
N PRO A 283 16.09 34.72 23.65
CA PRO A 283 15.27 35.43 24.64
C PRO A 283 14.95 36.89 24.28
N VAL A 284 15.87 37.57 23.58
CA VAL A 284 15.74 38.97 23.15
C VAL A 284 14.69 39.15 22.04
N LEU A 285 14.46 38.12 21.21
CA LEU A 285 13.54 38.18 20.06
C LEU A 285 12.14 37.62 20.37
N ASN A 286 11.88 37.18 21.60
CA ASN A 286 10.60 36.57 22.00
C ASN A 286 9.40 37.49 21.75
N VAL A 287 9.53 38.80 21.97
CA VAL A 287 8.45 39.77 21.70
C VAL A 287 8.12 39.81 20.20
N LEU A 288 9.16 39.87 19.35
CA LEU A 288 8.99 39.89 17.89
C LEU A 288 8.40 38.57 17.37
N GLY A 289 8.89 37.43 17.87
CA GLY A 289 8.30 36.13 17.53
C GLY A 289 6.84 36.03 17.97
N GLY A 290 6.46 36.69 19.07
CA GLY A 290 5.10 36.69 19.60
C GLY A 290 4.15 37.46 18.70
N VAL A 291 4.62 38.59 18.15
CA VAL A 291 3.89 39.34 17.12
C VAL A 291 3.78 38.51 15.83
N LEU A 292 4.86 37.85 15.41
CA LEU A 292 4.87 37.00 14.21
C LEU A 292 3.99 35.74 14.36
N TYR A 293 3.66 35.32 15.58
CA TYR A 293 2.77 34.18 15.82
C TYR A 293 1.39 34.35 15.17
N GLY A 294 0.88 35.59 15.10
CA GLY A 294 -0.37 35.88 14.38
C GLY A 294 -0.32 35.47 12.90
N PHE A 295 0.81 35.74 12.22
CA PHE A 295 1.04 35.29 10.85
C PHE A 295 1.24 33.77 10.77
N ALA A 296 1.93 33.18 11.76
CA ALA A 296 2.12 31.74 11.85
C ALA A 296 0.78 30.98 12.00
N LEU A 297 -0.21 31.55 12.69
CA LEU A 297 -1.56 30.96 12.80
C LEU A 297 -2.29 30.92 11.44
N ILE A 298 -2.18 31.97 10.63
CA ILE A 298 -2.77 32.01 9.29
C ILE A 298 -2.12 30.93 8.40
N LEU A 299 -0.78 30.83 8.44
CA LEU A 299 -0.06 29.78 7.74
C LEU A 299 -0.39 28.38 8.28
N GLY A 300 -0.57 28.22 9.59
CA GLY A 300 -0.98 26.97 10.22
C GLY A 300 -2.38 26.53 9.80
N PHE A 301 -3.31 27.48 9.66
CA PHE A 301 -4.62 27.24 9.09
C PHE A 301 -4.51 26.79 7.62
N LEU A 302 -3.72 27.48 6.81
CA LEU A 302 -3.44 27.06 5.42
C LEU A 302 -2.85 25.65 5.36
N LEU A 303 -1.89 25.34 6.24
CA LEU A 303 -1.24 24.03 6.34
C LEU A 303 -2.26 22.93 6.69
N ALA A 304 -3.18 23.19 7.61
CA ALA A 304 -4.26 22.26 7.96
C ALA A 304 -5.17 21.99 6.75
N PHE A 305 -5.55 23.02 5.99
CA PHE A 305 -6.31 22.87 4.75
C PHE A 305 -5.54 22.04 3.71
N LEU A 306 -4.24 22.29 3.55
CA LEU A 306 -3.41 21.53 2.62
C LEU A 306 -3.32 20.05 2.99
N LEU A 307 -3.17 19.73 4.29
CA LEU A 307 -3.11 18.35 4.79
C LEU A 307 -4.43 17.61 4.64
N ILE A 308 -5.56 18.25 5.01
CA ILE A 308 -6.90 17.66 4.87
C ILE A 308 -7.21 17.44 3.38
N GLY A 309 -6.95 18.45 2.55
CA GLY A 309 -7.13 18.37 1.10
C GLY A 309 -6.28 17.26 0.48
N TYR A 310 -5.04 17.07 0.95
CA TYR A 310 -4.18 15.99 0.47
C TYR A 310 -4.70 14.62 0.90
N ALA A 311 -5.03 14.44 2.19
CA ALA A 311 -5.50 13.16 2.70
C ALA A 311 -6.81 12.69 2.04
N ALA A 312 -7.77 13.59 1.87
CA ALA A 312 -9.05 13.27 1.24
C ALA A 312 -8.99 13.27 -0.30
N GLY A 313 -8.14 14.12 -0.87
CA GLY A 313 -8.03 14.34 -2.32
C GLY A 313 -6.98 13.46 -3.01
N LEU A 314 -6.10 12.78 -2.29
CA LEU A 314 -5.05 11.91 -2.86
C LEU A 314 -5.58 10.92 -3.90
N PRO A 315 -6.71 10.21 -3.67
CA PRO A 315 -7.26 9.30 -4.67
C PRO A 315 -7.68 10.00 -5.96
N LEU A 316 -7.95 11.30 -5.94
CA LEU A 316 -8.44 12.08 -7.08
C LEU A 316 -7.31 12.66 -7.96
N LEU A 317 -6.09 12.82 -7.43
CA LEU A 317 -5.01 13.53 -8.11
C LEU A 317 -4.57 12.86 -9.42
N ILE A 318 -4.27 11.56 -9.37
CA ILE A 318 -3.83 10.79 -10.56
C ILE A 318 -4.99 10.64 -11.58
N PRO A 319 -6.22 10.27 -11.16
CA PRO A 319 -7.37 10.29 -12.05
C PRO A 319 -7.65 11.62 -12.74
N ALA A 320 -7.48 12.75 -12.05
CA ALA A 320 -7.70 14.06 -12.66
C ALA A 320 -6.81 14.26 -13.89
N VAL A 321 -5.51 13.96 -13.75
CA VAL A 321 -4.58 14.00 -14.87
C VAL A 321 -4.96 12.97 -15.93
N ALA A 322 -5.28 11.73 -15.56
CA ALA A 322 -5.58 10.65 -16.52
C ALA A 322 -6.88 10.87 -17.33
N CYS A 323 -7.87 11.55 -16.75
CA CYS A 323 -9.15 11.84 -17.38
C CYS A 323 -9.13 13.13 -18.19
N GLU A 324 -8.43 14.17 -17.73
CA GLU A 324 -8.48 15.52 -18.32
C GLU A 324 -7.19 15.94 -19.04
N ASN A 325 -6.11 15.18 -18.87
CA ASN A 325 -4.76 15.55 -19.28
C ASN A 325 -4.37 16.98 -18.81
N CYS A 326 -4.77 17.32 -17.58
CA CYS A 326 -4.53 18.62 -16.99
C CYS A 326 -3.13 18.73 -16.37
N SER A 327 -2.70 19.97 -16.10
CA SER A 327 -1.46 20.22 -15.33
C SER A 327 -1.61 19.73 -13.88
N ALA A 328 -0.48 19.51 -13.19
CA ALA A 328 -0.50 19.11 -11.78
C ALA A 328 -1.16 20.15 -10.85
N GLY A 329 -1.00 21.45 -11.16
CA GLY A 329 -1.65 22.52 -10.42
C GLY A 329 -3.18 22.48 -10.58
N ASP A 330 -3.66 22.29 -11.80
CA ASP A 330 -5.10 22.15 -12.08
C ASP A 330 -5.67 20.86 -11.44
N ALA A 331 -4.94 19.74 -11.50
CA ALA A 331 -5.31 18.49 -10.84
C ALA A 331 -5.48 18.69 -9.32
N MET A 332 -4.53 19.38 -8.68
CA MET A 332 -4.60 19.72 -7.25
C MET A 332 -5.80 20.62 -6.95
N GLN A 333 -6.00 21.68 -7.73
CA GLN A 333 -7.10 22.63 -7.55
C GLN A 333 -8.46 21.94 -7.65
N ARG A 334 -8.68 21.10 -8.68
CA ARG A 334 -9.91 20.33 -8.87
C ARG A 334 -10.15 19.36 -7.71
N ALA A 335 -9.14 18.55 -7.35
CA ALA A 335 -9.26 17.60 -6.25
C ALA A 335 -9.65 18.30 -4.94
N TYR A 336 -9.03 19.45 -4.64
CA TYR A 336 -9.29 20.20 -3.41
C TYR A 336 -10.65 20.90 -3.44
N ALA A 337 -11.04 21.44 -4.59
CA ALA A 337 -12.36 22.01 -4.80
C ALA A 337 -13.45 20.96 -4.55
N TYR A 338 -13.29 19.75 -5.07
CA TYR A 338 -14.27 18.67 -4.89
C TYR A 338 -14.39 18.20 -3.43
N VAL A 339 -13.26 18.15 -2.70
CA VAL A 339 -13.24 17.86 -1.26
C VAL A 339 -14.10 18.87 -0.49
N ILE A 340 -14.02 20.16 -0.82
CA ILE A 340 -14.71 21.24 -0.10
C ILE A 340 -16.18 21.40 -0.54
N GLN A 341 -16.46 21.29 -1.84
CA GLN A 341 -17.79 21.57 -2.38
C GLN A 341 -18.82 20.49 -2.01
N ARG A 342 -18.42 19.22 -2.00
CA ARG A 342 -19.32 18.08 -1.77
C ARG A 342 -18.71 17.02 -0.83
N PRO A 343 -18.31 17.38 0.40
CA PRO A 343 -17.56 16.48 1.31
C PRO A 343 -18.34 15.20 1.65
N LEU A 344 -19.66 15.30 1.83
CA LEU A 344 -20.51 14.14 2.11
C LEU A 344 -20.61 13.18 0.91
N HIS A 345 -20.61 13.71 -0.32
CA HIS A 345 -20.66 12.85 -1.51
C HIS A 345 -19.32 12.13 -1.68
N LEU A 346 -18.21 12.85 -1.48
CA LEU A 346 -16.88 12.25 -1.49
C LEU A 346 -16.75 11.16 -0.42
N ALA A 347 -17.21 11.41 0.81
CA ALA A 347 -17.19 10.42 1.89
C ALA A 347 -18.01 9.17 1.53
N CYS A 348 -19.19 9.32 0.95
CA CYS A 348 -19.99 8.19 0.46
C CYS A 348 -19.28 7.43 -0.66
N TYR A 349 -18.61 8.11 -1.60
CA TYR A 349 -17.85 7.42 -2.65
C TYR A 349 -16.61 6.69 -2.11
N LEU A 350 -15.89 7.28 -1.14
CA LEU A 350 -14.79 6.62 -0.44
C LEU A 350 -15.28 5.38 0.33
N LEU A 351 -16.45 5.46 0.96
CA LEU A 351 -17.07 4.30 1.61
C LEU A 351 -17.40 3.20 0.59
N MET A 352 -17.97 3.54 -0.57
CA MET A 352 -18.27 2.56 -1.62
C MET A 352 -17.01 1.94 -2.22
N LEU A 353 -15.94 2.72 -2.36
CA LEU A 353 -14.62 2.23 -2.75
C LEU A 353 -14.08 1.24 -1.71
N LEU A 354 -14.19 1.56 -0.41
CA LEU A 354 -13.77 0.67 0.67
C LEU A 354 -14.57 -0.65 0.66
N LEU A 355 -15.90 -0.56 0.56
CA LEU A 355 -16.78 -1.74 0.52
C LEU A 355 -16.49 -2.61 -0.71
N GLY A 356 -16.34 -2.00 -1.89
CA GLY A 356 -15.99 -2.74 -3.09
C GLY A 356 -14.58 -3.36 -3.01
N LEU A 357 -13.62 -2.70 -2.36
CA LEU A 357 -12.30 -3.28 -2.11
C LEU A 357 -12.39 -4.50 -1.21
N VAL A 358 -13.14 -4.43 -0.09
CA VAL A 358 -13.30 -5.54 0.85
C VAL A 358 -13.99 -6.72 0.20
N VAL A 359 -15.13 -6.49 -0.49
CA VAL A 359 -15.86 -7.56 -1.18
C VAL A 359 -15.02 -8.18 -2.29
N GLY A 360 -14.39 -7.35 -3.11
CA GLY A 360 -13.55 -7.83 -4.20
C GLY A 360 -12.31 -8.58 -3.71
N TYR A 361 -11.64 -8.06 -2.67
CA TYR A 361 -10.53 -8.76 -2.01
C TYR A 361 -11.00 -10.10 -1.43
N ALA A 362 -12.15 -10.15 -0.77
CA ALA A 362 -12.67 -11.38 -0.20
C ALA A 362 -12.91 -12.45 -1.27
N ILE A 363 -13.48 -12.07 -2.42
CA ILE A 363 -13.68 -12.99 -3.55
C ILE A 363 -12.34 -13.48 -4.11
N VAL A 364 -11.41 -12.56 -4.41
CA VAL A 364 -10.12 -12.91 -5.02
C VAL A 364 -9.26 -13.74 -4.06
N SER A 365 -9.23 -13.37 -2.78
CA SER A 365 -8.51 -14.11 -1.75
C SER A 365 -9.14 -15.48 -1.52
N PHE A 366 -10.46 -15.60 -1.49
CA PHE A 366 -11.13 -16.90 -1.37
C PHE A 366 -10.78 -17.84 -2.53
N VAL A 367 -10.84 -17.35 -3.76
CA VAL A 367 -10.45 -18.14 -4.95
C VAL A 367 -8.97 -18.53 -4.89
N ALA A 368 -8.08 -17.60 -4.49
CA ALA A 368 -6.65 -17.88 -4.34
C ALA A 368 -6.38 -18.95 -3.26
N THR A 369 -7.03 -18.83 -2.10
CA THR A 369 -6.90 -19.81 -1.01
C THR A 369 -7.42 -21.18 -1.43
N LEU A 370 -8.58 -21.26 -2.10
CA LEU A 370 -9.10 -22.52 -2.64
C LEU A 370 -8.13 -23.13 -3.65
N ALA A 371 -7.60 -22.33 -4.57
CA ALA A 371 -6.65 -22.81 -5.56
C ALA A 371 -5.38 -23.36 -4.91
N LEU A 372 -4.83 -22.67 -3.90
CA LEU A 372 -3.64 -23.11 -3.17
C LEU A 372 -3.92 -24.40 -2.37
N ASN A 373 -5.00 -24.43 -1.59
CA ASN A 373 -5.31 -25.56 -0.71
C ASN A 373 -5.69 -26.80 -1.53
N PHE A 374 -6.58 -26.69 -2.54
CA PHE A 374 -6.90 -27.83 -3.41
C PHE A 374 -5.70 -28.35 -4.17
N THR A 375 -4.82 -27.47 -4.65
CA THR A 375 -3.59 -27.90 -5.32
C THR A 375 -2.69 -28.62 -4.35
N ALA A 376 -2.53 -28.11 -3.12
CA ALA A 376 -1.69 -28.74 -2.12
C ALA A 376 -2.23 -30.10 -1.67
N ASP A 377 -3.54 -30.22 -1.44
CA ASP A 377 -4.19 -31.48 -1.05
C ASP A 377 -4.05 -32.54 -2.15
N LEU A 378 -4.35 -32.18 -3.40
CA LEU A 378 -4.30 -33.12 -4.53
C LEU A 378 -2.86 -33.48 -4.94
N TYR A 379 -1.96 -32.51 -4.94
CA TYR A 379 -0.55 -32.74 -5.28
C TYR A 379 0.18 -33.46 -4.14
N GLY A 380 -0.19 -33.19 -2.88
CA GLY A 380 0.33 -33.84 -1.69
C GLY A 380 -0.28 -35.20 -1.38
N ALA A 381 -1.34 -35.62 -2.08
CA ALA A 381 -2.10 -36.84 -1.78
C ALA A 381 -1.25 -38.12 -1.74
N PHE A 382 -0.15 -38.16 -2.49
CA PHE A 382 0.78 -39.30 -2.52
C PHE A 382 2.12 -39.01 -1.83
N ALA A 383 2.33 -37.78 -1.36
CA ALA A 383 3.61 -37.32 -0.83
C ALA A 383 3.78 -37.66 0.67
N GLY A 384 2.73 -38.12 1.36
CA GLY A 384 2.74 -38.40 2.79
C GLY A 384 2.78 -37.13 3.65
N ASP A 385 2.40 -37.27 4.93
CA ASP A 385 2.29 -36.16 5.89
C ASP A 385 3.65 -35.49 6.19
N GLU A 386 4.75 -36.18 5.90
CA GLU A 386 6.11 -35.69 6.11
C GLU A 386 6.64 -34.83 4.95
N SER A 387 5.88 -34.70 3.87
CA SER A 387 6.28 -33.89 2.72
C SER A 387 6.09 -32.39 2.98
N PRO A 388 6.92 -31.52 2.36
CA PRO A 388 6.70 -30.07 2.40
C PRO A 388 5.30 -29.65 1.92
N MET A 389 4.61 -30.49 1.14
CA MET A 389 3.26 -30.24 0.63
C MET A 389 2.19 -30.19 1.72
N ALA A 390 2.36 -30.94 2.82
CA ALA A 390 1.41 -30.94 3.94
C ALA A 390 1.31 -29.56 4.63
N VAL A 391 2.38 -28.75 4.58
CA VAL A 391 2.44 -27.42 5.19
C VAL A 391 2.03 -26.30 4.21
N VAL A 392 2.19 -26.52 2.90
CA VAL A 392 1.81 -25.53 1.87
C VAL A 392 0.30 -25.34 1.76
N GLY A 393 -0.50 -26.37 2.06
CA GLY A 393 -1.95 -26.43 1.84
C GLY A 393 -2.85 -25.87 2.93
N ASN A 394 -2.31 -25.32 4.01
CA ASN A 394 -3.11 -24.81 5.13
C ASN A 394 -3.18 -23.27 5.15
N VAL A 395 -3.49 -22.67 3.99
CA VAL A 395 -3.63 -21.22 3.89
C VAL A 395 -5.02 -20.83 4.40
N GLY A 396 -5.06 -19.96 5.42
CA GLY A 396 -6.30 -19.44 5.97
C GLY A 396 -7.09 -18.59 4.95
N ALA A 397 -8.42 -18.66 5.01
CA ALA A 397 -9.25 -17.76 4.22
C ALA A 397 -9.00 -16.30 4.64
N LEU A 398 -8.86 -15.40 3.65
CA LEU A 398 -8.53 -13.98 3.84
C LEU A 398 -7.15 -13.70 4.42
N ASP A 399 -6.32 -14.73 4.63
CA ASP A 399 -4.96 -14.58 5.16
C ASP A 399 -3.93 -14.63 4.02
N LEU A 400 -3.16 -13.55 3.88
CA LEU A 400 -2.04 -13.46 2.93
C LEU A 400 -0.71 -13.79 3.60
N GLN A 401 -0.71 -14.18 4.88
CA GLN A 401 0.51 -14.62 5.54
C GLN A 401 1.00 -15.91 4.88
N ARG A 402 2.29 -15.92 4.54
CA ARG A 402 2.97 -17.13 4.08
C ARG A 402 3.07 -18.06 5.28
N PRO A 403 2.62 -19.32 5.18
CA PRO A 403 2.94 -20.32 6.18
C PRO A 403 4.46 -20.38 6.37
N GLU A 404 4.93 -20.40 7.62
CA GLU A 404 6.33 -20.69 7.87
C GLU A 404 6.57 -22.16 7.53
N LEU A 405 7.02 -22.39 6.29
CA LEU A 405 7.63 -23.65 5.90
C LEU A 405 8.90 -23.78 6.73
N GLY A 406 8.81 -24.45 7.87
CA GLY A 406 9.94 -24.76 8.73
C GLY A 406 11.03 -25.49 7.97
N ALA A 407 12.18 -25.70 8.60
CA ALA A 407 13.25 -26.54 8.07
C ALA A 407 12.80 -28.01 8.02
N VAL A 408 11.88 -28.31 7.12
CA VAL A 408 11.41 -29.63 6.79
C VAL A 408 12.47 -30.23 5.87
N HIS A 409 13.41 -30.92 6.53
CA HIS A 409 14.48 -31.77 6.01
C HIS A 409 15.76 -31.06 5.53
N GLN A 410 16.89 -31.47 6.11
CA GLN A 410 18.25 -31.00 5.76
C GLN A 410 18.79 -31.72 4.51
N GLY A 411 17.96 -31.92 3.48
CA GLY A 411 18.36 -32.40 2.17
C GLY A 411 18.53 -31.25 1.18
N TRP A 412 19.53 -31.30 0.29
CA TRP A 412 19.70 -30.27 -0.75
C TRP A 412 18.51 -30.25 -1.74
N SER A 413 17.86 -31.40 -1.93
CA SER A 413 16.60 -31.56 -2.68
C SER A 413 15.44 -30.81 -2.03
N ASP A 414 15.33 -30.88 -0.71
CA ASP A 414 14.15 -30.38 0.03
C ASP A 414 14.19 -28.87 0.15
N ASN A 415 15.37 -28.29 0.38
CA ASN A 415 15.57 -26.85 0.32
C ASN A 415 15.23 -26.26 -1.06
N THR A 416 15.60 -26.97 -2.13
CA THR A 416 15.30 -26.55 -3.51
C THR A 416 13.79 -26.65 -3.78
N ALA A 417 13.14 -27.74 -3.35
CA ALA A 417 11.70 -27.91 -3.48
C ALA A 417 10.91 -26.83 -2.72
N VAL A 418 11.27 -26.55 -1.46
CA VAL A 418 10.67 -25.48 -0.65
C VAL A 418 10.83 -24.12 -1.31
N TRP A 419 11.97 -23.84 -1.94
CA TRP A 419 12.18 -22.60 -2.69
C TRP A 419 11.20 -22.47 -3.87
N PHE A 420 11.04 -23.52 -4.68
CA PHE A 420 10.09 -23.51 -5.80
C PHE A 420 8.64 -23.39 -5.33
N LEU A 421 8.27 -24.10 -4.25
CA LEU A 421 6.93 -24.00 -3.66
C LEU A 421 6.63 -22.56 -3.20
N ARG A 422 7.58 -21.93 -2.50
CA ARG A 422 7.48 -20.52 -2.08
C ARG A 422 7.40 -19.56 -3.26
N PHE A 423 8.11 -19.83 -4.34
CA PHE A 423 8.05 -19.02 -5.56
C PHE A 423 6.63 -19.03 -6.17
N TRP A 424 6.05 -20.21 -6.35
CA TRP A 424 4.70 -20.34 -6.92
C TRP A 424 3.61 -19.77 -6.02
N GLN A 425 3.68 -20.02 -4.71
CA GLN A 425 2.78 -19.40 -3.74
C GLN A 425 2.93 -17.88 -3.72
N GLY A 426 4.17 -17.40 -3.80
CA GLY A 426 4.50 -15.98 -3.92
C GLY A 426 3.85 -15.33 -5.14
N LEU A 427 3.83 -16.01 -6.29
CA LEU A 427 3.19 -15.52 -7.51
C LEU A 427 1.68 -15.30 -7.32
N VAL A 428 1.00 -16.24 -6.65
CA VAL A 428 -0.43 -16.12 -6.33
C VAL A 428 -0.68 -14.93 -5.40
N ILE A 429 0.14 -14.77 -4.35
CA ILE A 429 0.04 -13.63 -3.42
C ILE A 429 0.25 -12.30 -4.17
N VAL A 430 1.25 -12.22 -5.03
CA VAL A 430 1.51 -11.02 -5.85
C VAL A 430 0.33 -10.70 -6.77
N LEU A 431 -0.37 -11.71 -7.29
CA LEU A 431 -1.59 -11.51 -8.08
C LEU A 431 -2.74 -10.91 -7.24
N VAL A 432 -2.92 -11.36 -6.00
CA VAL A 432 -3.91 -10.78 -5.08
C VAL A 432 -3.55 -9.32 -4.75
N LEU A 433 -2.28 -9.03 -4.48
CA LEU A 433 -1.81 -7.66 -4.24
C LEU A 433 -1.98 -6.77 -5.49
N ALA A 434 -1.70 -7.31 -6.68
CA ALA A 434 -1.91 -6.62 -7.94
C ALA A 434 -3.38 -6.26 -8.17
N TYR A 435 -4.31 -7.14 -7.78
CA TYR A 435 -5.74 -6.86 -7.79
C TYR A 435 -6.09 -5.67 -6.89
N ILE A 436 -5.59 -5.61 -5.65
CA ILE A 436 -5.83 -4.50 -4.72
C ILE A 436 -5.41 -3.18 -5.37
N VAL A 437 -4.20 -3.13 -5.93
CA VAL A 437 -3.65 -1.94 -6.58
C VAL A 437 -4.48 -1.55 -7.82
N ALA A 438 -4.79 -2.51 -8.69
CA ALA A 438 -5.62 -2.28 -9.87
C ALA A 438 -7.02 -1.79 -9.49
N TYR A 439 -7.61 -2.31 -8.41
CA TYR A 439 -8.88 -1.87 -7.86
C TYR A 439 -8.82 -0.43 -7.37
N LEU A 440 -7.82 -0.08 -6.55
CA LEU A 440 -7.69 1.26 -5.98
C LEU A 440 -7.63 2.34 -7.07
N PHE A 441 -6.81 2.14 -8.12
CA PHE A 441 -6.74 3.11 -9.22
C PHE A 441 -8.01 3.12 -10.08
N ALA A 442 -8.59 1.96 -10.40
CA ALA A 442 -9.80 1.90 -11.21
C ALA A 442 -11.01 2.54 -10.52
N SER A 443 -11.24 2.22 -9.25
CA SER A 443 -12.30 2.78 -8.42
C SER A 443 -12.10 4.27 -8.15
N SER A 444 -10.87 4.71 -7.90
CA SER A 444 -10.54 6.14 -7.77
C SER A 444 -10.83 6.91 -9.06
N THR A 445 -10.62 6.29 -10.22
CA THR A 445 -10.98 6.90 -11.51
C THR A 445 -12.48 7.08 -11.67
N ILE A 446 -13.26 6.05 -11.36
CA ILE A 446 -14.72 6.13 -11.41
C ILE A 446 -15.22 7.19 -10.40
N MET A 447 -14.65 7.20 -9.19
CA MET A 447 -14.96 8.20 -8.16
C MET A 447 -14.68 9.62 -8.66
N TYR A 448 -13.56 9.86 -9.33
CA TYR A 448 -13.24 11.15 -9.92
C TYR A 448 -14.29 11.58 -10.95
N LEU A 449 -14.69 10.68 -11.87
CA LEU A 449 -15.71 10.98 -12.87
C LEU A 449 -17.09 11.26 -12.24
N LEU A 450 -17.43 10.58 -11.15
CA LEU A 450 -18.69 10.79 -10.44
C LEU A 450 -18.70 12.09 -9.62
N ILE A 451 -17.61 12.42 -8.94
CA ILE A 451 -17.54 13.64 -8.13
C ILE A 451 -17.50 14.88 -9.03
N ARG A 452 -16.74 14.88 -10.14
CA ARG A 452 -16.73 16.01 -11.09
C ARG A 452 -18.10 16.25 -11.70
N ARG A 453 -18.87 15.20 -12.00
CA ARG A 453 -20.26 15.35 -12.47
C ARG A 453 -21.14 16.05 -11.43
N SER A 454 -20.97 15.72 -10.15
CA SER A 454 -21.77 16.31 -9.08
C SER A 454 -21.37 17.75 -8.72
N CYS A 455 -20.13 18.14 -9.01
CA CYS A 455 -19.58 19.47 -8.74
C CYS A 455 -19.72 20.40 -9.95
N ASP A 456 -19.27 19.94 -11.12
CA ASP A 456 -19.12 20.75 -12.33
C ASP A 456 -20.21 20.48 -13.38
N GLY A 457 -21.01 19.42 -13.22
CA GLY A 457 -22.04 19.03 -14.19
C GLY A 457 -21.50 18.33 -15.45
N GLN A 458 -20.19 18.13 -15.56
CA GLN A 458 -19.53 17.45 -16.68
C GLN A 458 -19.90 15.96 -16.73
N ASP A 459 -20.23 15.42 -17.91
CA ASP A 459 -20.66 14.02 -17.99
C ASP A 459 -19.50 13.03 -17.78
N VAL A 460 -19.83 11.81 -17.37
CA VAL A 460 -18.85 10.74 -17.11
C VAL A 460 -18.14 10.30 -18.39
N ASP A 461 -18.81 10.46 -19.53
CA ASP A 461 -18.33 9.99 -20.84
C ASP A 461 -17.36 10.97 -21.50
N GLU A 462 -17.30 12.21 -20.99
CA GLU A 462 -16.47 13.28 -21.53
C GLU A 462 -15.07 13.28 -20.92
N ILE A 463 -14.14 12.57 -21.57
CA ILE A 463 -12.72 12.53 -21.17
C ILE A 463 -11.84 13.12 -22.26
N TRP A 464 -10.65 13.60 -21.88
CA TRP A 464 -9.67 14.09 -22.83
C TRP A 464 -9.25 12.98 -23.82
N GLN A 465 -9.12 13.37 -25.09
CA GLN A 465 -8.70 12.53 -26.21
C GLN A 465 -7.63 13.24 -27.05
N PRO A 466 -6.77 12.50 -27.77
CA PRO A 466 -5.85 13.09 -28.73
C PRO A 466 -6.61 14.00 -29.72
N GLY A 467 -6.12 15.23 -29.90
CA GLY A 467 -6.80 16.27 -30.69
C GLY A 467 -7.61 17.27 -29.86
N LEU A 468 -7.82 17.03 -28.56
CA LEU A 468 -8.38 18.01 -27.62
C LEU A 468 -7.29 18.80 -26.90
N THR A 469 -7.57 20.06 -26.57
CA THR A 469 -6.63 20.94 -25.87
C THR A 469 -6.46 20.46 -24.43
N PRO A 470 -5.24 20.11 -23.96
CA PRO A 470 -5.01 19.56 -22.61
C PRO A 470 -5.66 20.37 -21.49
N GLY A 471 -6.27 19.70 -20.52
CA GLY A 471 -7.01 20.34 -19.41
C GLY A 471 -8.38 20.91 -19.80
N THR A 472 -8.76 20.81 -21.07
CA THR A 472 -10.06 21.26 -21.59
C THR A 472 -10.64 20.20 -22.53
N LEU A 473 -11.94 20.30 -22.82
CA LEU A 473 -12.60 19.47 -23.83
C LEU A 473 -12.73 20.19 -25.19
N ALA A 474 -12.04 21.31 -25.37
CA ALA A 474 -12.08 22.07 -26.62
C ALA A 474 -11.20 21.42 -27.69
N PRO A 475 -11.64 21.34 -28.96
CA PRO A 475 -10.77 20.91 -30.07
C PRO A 475 -9.51 21.78 -30.13
N GLN A 476 -8.35 21.17 -30.38
CA GLN A 476 -7.13 21.93 -30.67
C GLN A 476 -7.32 22.68 -31.99
N ALA A 477 -7.01 23.98 -32.00
CA ALA A 477 -6.99 24.75 -33.22
C ALA A 477 -5.92 24.18 -34.16
N THR A 478 -6.34 23.53 -35.24
CA THR A 478 -5.46 23.23 -36.37
C THR A 478 -4.99 24.56 -36.96
N ILE A 479 -3.71 24.87 -36.87
CA ILE A 479 -3.11 25.96 -37.66
C ILE A 479 -3.40 25.61 -39.13
N PRO A 480 -4.15 26.42 -39.89
CA PRO A 480 -4.33 26.15 -41.32
C PRO A 480 -2.96 26.20 -41.97
N VAL A 481 -2.55 25.07 -42.55
CA VAL A 481 -1.37 25.01 -43.42
C VAL A 481 -1.61 26.04 -44.51
N ARG A 482 -0.74 27.04 -44.61
CA ARG A 482 -0.77 28.04 -45.68
C ARG A 482 -0.76 27.26 -47.00
N PRO A 483 -1.70 27.47 -47.93
CA PRO A 483 -1.66 26.79 -49.22
C PRO A 483 -0.30 27.07 -49.86
N GLU A 484 0.35 26.00 -50.29
CA GLU A 484 1.62 26.05 -51.03
C GLU A 484 1.41 26.98 -52.24
N PRO A 485 2.31 27.95 -52.49
CA PRO A 485 2.18 28.80 -53.65
C PRO A 485 2.14 27.92 -54.90
N ALA A 486 1.16 28.18 -55.77
CA ALA A 486 0.99 27.45 -57.02
C ALA A 486 2.31 27.46 -57.80
N PRO A 487 2.68 26.36 -58.49
CA PRO A 487 3.87 26.34 -59.32
C PRO A 487 3.76 27.44 -60.37
N ASP A 488 4.74 28.33 -60.41
CA ASP A 488 4.87 29.36 -61.42
C ASP A 488 4.79 28.67 -62.80
N SER A 489 3.78 29.03 -63.58
CA SER A 489 3.70 28.66 -64.98
C SER A 489 4.87 29.32 -65.71
N GLU A 490 5.84 28.51 -66.12
CA GLU A 490 6.91 28.91 -67.05
C GLU A 490 6.27 29.42 -68.36
N GLU A 491 6.54 30.68 -68.69
CA GLU A 491 6.52 31.21 -70.07
C GLU A 491 7.92 31.20 -70.66
#